data_AF-A0A565AN02-F1
#
_entry.id   AF-A0A565AN02-F1
#
_cell.length_a   1.000
_cell.length_b   1.000
_cell.length_c   1.000
_cell.angle_alpha   90.00
_cell.angle_beta   90.00
_cell.angle_gamma   90.00
#
_symmetry.space_group_name_H-M   'P 1'
#
loop_
_entity.id
_entity.type
_entity.pdbx_description
1 polymer ?
#
loop_
_entity_poly.entity_id
_entity_poly.type
_entity_poly.pdbx_seq_one_letter_code
_entity_poly.pdbx_strand_id
1 'polypeptide(L)' 'MYPTITTGRRKVDLTSDDMEGVQYLYGANPNFNGSRSPPPSTQQRDTGDFSNAACRIDGSRSVLTSLLMSTVGLFLFYLL' A
#
# COMPACT_ATOMS: atom_id res chain seq x y z
N MET A 1 -17.79 11.81 15.48
CA MET A 1 -16.34 11.63 15.60
C MET A 1 -16.01 10.41 16.45
N TYR A 2 -15.09 9.55 15.98
CA TYR A 2 -14.72 8.31 16.68
C TYR A 2 -13.29 8.39 17.25
N PRO A 3 -13.05 8.04 18.53
CA PRO A 3 -11.76 8.22 19.19
C PRO A 3 -10.70 7.17 18.81
N THR A 4 -11.02 6.23 17.90
CA THR A 4 -10.09 5.19 17.45
C THR A 4 -9.83 5.33 15.96
N ILE A 5 -8.56 5.26 15.58
CA ILE A 5 -8.12 5.31 14.18
C ILE A 5 -8.18 3.89 13.61
N THR A 6 -9.02 3.67 12.61
CA THR A 6 -9.00 2.43 11.82
C THR A 6 -7.78 2.44 10.91
N THR A 7 -6.93 1.42 11.00
CA THR A 7 -5.74 1.28 10.16
C THR A 7 -6.10 0.78 8.75
N GLY A 8 -5.19 0.95 7.79
CA GLY A 8 -5.35 0.40 6.43
C GLY A 8 -6.21 1.21 5.45
N ARG A 9 -6.76 2.37 5.85
CA ARG A 9 -7.56 3.24 4.98
C ARG A 9 -6.70 4.35 4.39
N ARG A 10 -6.55 4.38 3.05
CA ARG A 10 -5.85 5.46 2.32
C ARG A 10 -6.72 6.70 2.07
N LYS A 11 -8.03 6.51 1.91
CA LYS A 11 -9.03 7.56 1.74
C LYS A 11 -9.92 7.60 2.97
N VAL A 12 -10.12 8.80 3.52
CA VAL A 12 -11.00 9.05 4.66
C VAL A 12 -12.18 9.86 4.14
N ASP A 13 -13.37 9.33 4.35
CA ASP A 13 -14.63 10.01 4.07
C ASP A 13 -15.22 10.47 5.41
N LEU A 14 -15.87 11.63 5.42
CA LEU A 14 -16.57 12.14 6.60
C LEU A 14 -17.80 11.28 6.90
N THR A 15 -18.03 10.98 8.17
CA THR A 15 -19.26 10.29 8.59
C THR A 15 -20.43 11.28 8.69
N SER A 16 -21.67 10.78 8.69
CA SER A 16 -22.86 11.63 8.84
C SER A 16 -22.82 12.45 10.12
N ASP A 17 -22.43 11.84 11.24
CA ASP A 17 -22.26 12.51 12.54
C ASP A 17 -21.25 13.66 12.48
N ASP A 18 -20.11 13.45 11.80
CA ASP A 18 -19.10 14.50 11.62
C ASP A 18 -19.62 15.65 10.75
N MET A 19 -20.38 15.33 9.68
CA MET A 19 -20.97 16.32 8.79
C MET A 19 -22.10 17.11 9.46
N GLU A 20 -22.95 16.46 10.24
CA GLU A 20 -24.06 17.11 10.95
C GLU A 20 -23.53 18.04 12.04
N GLY A 21 -22.54 17.58 12.83
CA GLY A 21 -21.95 18.38 13.89
C GLY A 21 -21.32 19.68 13.37
N VAL A 22 -20.56 19.62 12.27
CA VAL A 22 -19.96 20.84 11.70
C VAL A 22 -21.00 21.76 11.06
N GLN A 23 -22.02 21.20 10.39
CA GLN A 23 -23.10 21.98 9.78
C GLN A 23 -24.01 22.64 10.82
N TYR A 24 -24.19 22.02 11.98
CA TYR A 24 -24.90 22.64 13.10
C TYR A 24 -24.20 23.92 13.58
N LEU A 25 -22.86 23.91 13.62
CA LEU A 25 -22.07 25.04 14.11
C LEU A 25 -21.88 26.15 13.08
N TYR A 26 -21.65 25.78 11.81
CA TYR A 26 -21.22 26.73 10.78
C TYR A 26 -22.21 26.86 9.62
N GLY A 27 -23.31 26.11 9.64
CA GLY A 27 -24.27 26.03 8.55
C GLY A 27 -23.85 25.07 7.44
N ALA A 28 -24.80 24.76 6.56
CA ALA A 28 -24.56 23.97 5.36
C ALA A 28 -23.83 24.80 4.29
N ASN A 29 -22.96 24.16 3.50
CA ASN A 29 -22.31 24.82 2.37
C ASN A 29 -23.36 25.14 1.27
N PRO A 30 -23.65 26.42 0.98
CA PRO A 30 -24.64 26.79 -0.03
C PRO A 30 -24.22 26.41 -1.46
N ASN A 31 -22.93 26.16 -1.69
CA ASN A 31 -22.39 25.75 -2.99
C ASN A 31 -22.29 24.23 -3.15
N PHE A 32 -22.95 23.46 -2.29
CA PHE A 32 -22.91 22.01 -2.38
C PHE A 32 -23.63 21.53 -3.66
N ASN A 33 -22.86 20.97 -4.60
CA ASN A 33 -23.35 20.51 -5.91
C ASN A 33 -23.68 19.01 -5.96
N GLY A 34 -23.64 18.30 -4.83
CA GLY A 34 -23.91 16.86 -4.76
C GLY A 34 -22.92 15.97 -5.49
N SER A 35 -21.80 16.50 -5.99
CA SER A 35 -20.83 15.69 -6.74
C SER A 35 -20.15 14.67 -5.83
N ARG A 36 -20.37 13.38 -6.12
CA ARG A 36 -19.65 12.30 -5.46
C ARG A 36 -18.24 12.28 -6.01
N SER A 37 -17.25 12.47 -5.14
CA SER A 37 -15.84 12.40 -5.51
C SER A 37 -15.57 11.09 -6.28
N PRO A 38 -14.90 11.13 -7.45
CA PRO A 38 -14.65 9.95 -8.26
C PRO A 38 -13.95 8.86 -7.44
N PRO A 39 -14.08 7.57 -7.84
CA PRO A 39 -13.36 6.48 -7.18
C PRO A 39 -11.88 6.84 -7.10
N PRO A 40 -11.21 6.53 -5.98
CA PRO A 40 -9.84 6.99 -5.75
C PRO A 40 -8.97 6.54 -6.92
N SER A 41 -8.45 7.50 -7.69
CA SER A 41 -7.31 7.23 -8.55
C SER A 41 -6.17 6.82 -7.63
N THR A 42 -5.50 5.71 -7.94
CA THR A 42 -4.36 5.15 -7.22
C THR A 42 -3.14 6.10 -7.32
N GLN A 43 -3.24 7.32 -6.79
CA GLN A 43 -2.07 8.18 -6.61
C GLN A 43 -1.37 7.75 -5.32
N GLN A 44 -0.35 6.91 -5.51
CA GLN A 44 0.63 6.57 -4.51
C GLN A 44 1.41 7.84 -4.14
N ARG A 45 1.19 8.36 -2.93
CA ARG A 45 2.05 9.40 -2.36
C ARG A 45 3.30 8.70 -1.85
N ASP A 46 4.41 8.82 -2.58
CA ASP A 46 5.72 8.33 -2.14
C ASP A 46 6.14 9.16 -0.91
N THR A 47 5.85 8.63 0.27
CA THR A 47 6.31 9.19 1.56
C THR A 47 7.61 8.51 1.89
N GLY A 48 8.66 9.31 2.14
CA GLY A 48 10.06 8.92 2.22
C GLY A 48 10.36 7.60 2.94
N ASP A 49 11.26 6.86 2.32
CA ASP A 49 11.80 5.56 2.69
C ASP A 49 12.61 5.68 3.99
N PHE A 50 11.98 5.40 5.12
CA PHE A 50 12.67 5.22 6.40
C PHE A 50 12.13 3.95 7.06
N SER A 51 13.05 3.00 7.23
CA SER A 51 12.92 1.76 8.01
C SER A 51 12.30 0.57 7.25
N ASN A 52 13.14 -0.36 6.80
CA ASN A 52 13.43 -1.59 7.53
C ASN A 52 14.10 -2.62 6.61
N ALA A 53 15.20 -3.19 7.08
CA ALA A 53 15.79 -4.40 6.53
C ALA A 53 14.76 -5.54 6.58
N ALA A 54 14.04 -5.75 5.48
CA ALA A 54 13.27 -6.95 5.24
C ALA A 54 13.70 -7.50 3.88
N CYS A 55 14.58 -8.49 3.95
CA CYS A 55 15.11 -9.25 2.83
C CYS A 55 13.98 -9.64 1.88
N ARG A 56 13.88 -8.97 0.72
CA ARG A 56 13.12 -9.51 -0.40
C ARG A 56 13.92 -10.67 -0.96
N ILE A 57 13.75 -11.85 -0.37
CA ILE A 57 14.08 -13.10 -1.04
C ILE A 57 13.05 -13.24 -2.16
N ASP A 58 13.35 -12.63 -3.32
CA ASP A 58 12.76 -12.99 -4.60
C ASP A 58 13.23 -14.41 -4.95
N GLY A 59 12.64 -15.38 -4.24
CA GLY A 59 13.11 -16.76 -4.13
C GLY A 59 12.74 -17.64 -5.32
N SER A 60 12.36 -17.07 -6.46
CA SER A 60 11.93 -17.86 -7.61
C SER A 60 12.94 -17.89 -8.74
N ARG A 61 13.68 -16.80 -8.99
CA ARG A 61 14.64 -16.73 -10.12
C ARG A 61 16.04 -17.23 -9.77
N SER A 62 16.49 -17.03 -8.52
CA SER A 62 17.85 -17.40 -8.10
C SER A 62 18.00 -18.88 -7.72
N VAL A 63 16.92 -19.57 -7.38
CA VAL A 63 16.98 -21.00 -6.98
C VAL A 63 17.25 -21.89 -8.19
N LEU A 64 16.58 -21.62 -9.31
CA LEU A 64 16.73 -22.38 -10.56
C LEU A 64 18.12 -22.20 -11.18
N THR A 65 18.65 -20.97 -11.16
CA THR A 65 20.01 -20.70 -11.66
C THR A 65 21.07 -21.34 -10.76
N SER A 66 20.88 -21.34 -9.43
CA SER A 66 21.80 -21.99 -8.49
C SER A 66 21.86 -23.51 -8.68
N LEU A 67 20.71 -24.18 -8.87
CA LEU A 67 20.67 -25.63 -9.09
C LEU A 67 21.43 -26.02 -10.36
N LEU A 68 21.21 -25.30 -11.48
CA LEU A 68 21.89 -25.56 -12.75
C LEU A 68 23.40 -25.40 -12.63
N MET A 69 23.88 -24.31 -12.02
CA MET A 69 25.32 -24.07 -11.88
C MET A 69 25.99 -25.09 -10.96
N SER A 70 25.29 -25.56 -9.91
CA SER A 70 25.80 -26.61 -9.03
C SER A 70 25.94 -27.95 -9.76
N THR A 71 24.93 -28.35 -10.57
CA THR A 71 24.99 -29.62 -11.31
C THR A 71 26.10 -29.64 -12.37
N VAL A 72 26.28 -28.56 -13.12
CA VAL A 72 27.34 -28.46 -14.14
C VAL A 72 28.73 -28.48 -13.49
N GLY A 73 28.92 -27.76 -12.38
CA GLY A 73 30.19 -27.75 -11.65
C GLY A 73 30.56 -29.12 -11.08
N LEU A 74 29.58 -29.85 -10.50
CA LEU A 74 29.80 -31.20 -9.96
C LEU A 74 30.12 -32.21 -11.08
N PHE A 75 29.46 -32.10 -12.24
CA PHE A 75 29.70 -32.97 -13.38
C PHE A 75 31.12 -32.79 -13.96
N LEU A 76 31.59 -31.55 -14.06
CA LEU A 76 32.96 -31.25 -14.51
C LEU A 76 34.02 -31.74 -13.52
N PHE A 77 33.73 -31.65 -12.22
CA PHE A 77 34.64 -32.15 -11.17
C PHE A 77 34.79 -33.67 -11.19
N TYR A 78 33.73 -34.43 -11.52
CA TYR A 78 33.78 -35.89 -11.63
C TYR A 78 34.44 -36.41 -12.92
N LEU A 79 34.61 -35.55 -13.93
CA LEU A 79 35.20 -35.90 -15.22
C LEU A 79 36.71 -35.57 -15.31
N LEU A 80 37.27 -34.93 -14.28
CA LEU A 80 38.70 -34.61 -14.13
C LEU A 80 39.37 -35.61 -13.17
#